data_AF-A0A7V4P8L7-F1
#
_entry.id   AF-A0A7V4P8L7-F1
#
_cell.length_a   1.000
_cell.length_b   1.000
_cell.length_c   1.000
_cell.angle_alpha   90.00
_cell.angle_beta   90.00
_cell.angle_gamma   90.00
#
_symmetry.space_group_name_H-M   'P 1'
#
loop_
_entity.id
_entity.type
_entity.pdbx_description
1 polymer ?
#
loop_
_entity_poly.entity_id
_entity_poly.type
_entity_poly.pdbx_seq_one_letter_code
_entity_poly.pdbx_strand_id
1 'polypeptide(L)'
;MKSISTTLFVLAVWTLSGCGPSAPKDSREPVEPSLDYAMFVRSQVMVLKRPEGGLKLAIDMLAENLEGYEKRPLGEYKPTVDEIAAAAQELKKMKDGGAGTGELQKKVDALVKLAEKLPSPPPAQK
;
A
#
# COMPACT_ATOMS: atom_id res chain seq x y z
N MET A 1 -31.67 10.46 61.90
CA MET A 1 -31.03 11.79 61.90
C MET A 1 -30.80 12.18 60.44
N LYS A 2 -31.48 13.24 59.94
CA LYS A 2 -30.90 14.50 59.37
C LYS A 2 -29.83 14.27 58.28
N SER A 3 -29.82 14.85 57.09
CA SER A 3 -30.57 15.94 56.46
C SER A 3 -30.25 15.94 54.94
N ILE A 4 -31.15 16.48 54.13
CA ILE A 4 -30.99 16.76 52.68
C ILE A 4 -30.07 17.99 52.48
N SER A 5 -29.21 17.99 51.44
CA SER A 5 -28.73 19.21 50.72
C SER A 5 -27.93 18.76 49.48
N THR A 6 -28.43 18.78 48.24
CA THR A 6 -28.71 19.92 47.35
C THR A 6 -27.43 20.64 46.85
N THR A 7 -27.06 20.33 45.60
CA THR A 7 -26.64 21.25 44.52
C THR A 7 -25.35 22.07 44.67
N LEU A 8 -24.40 21.88 43.73
CA LEU A 8 -24.00 22.95 42.81
C LEU A 8 -23.22 22.42 41.58
N PHE A 9 -23.70 22.84 40.42
CA PHE A 9 -23.16 22.62 39.08
C PHE A 9 -22.67 24.00 38.61
N VAL A 10 -21.36 24.21 38.44
CA VAL A 10 -20.77 25.37 37.71
C VAL A 10 -19.40 24.91 37.17
N LEU A 11 -19.23 24.45 35.92
CA LEU A 11 -19.15 25.17 34.63
C LEU A 11 -18.00 26.18 34.51
N ALA A 12 -17.09 25.88 33.58
CA ALA A 12 -16.14 26.77 32.89
C ALA A 12 -15.01 27.39 33.75
N VAL A 13 -13.77 27.53 33.27
CA VAL A 13 -13.36 28.07 31.98
C VAL A 13 -11.99 27.47 31.59
N TRP A 14 -11.96 26.81 30.44
CA TRP A 14 -10.76 26.69 29.61
C TRP A 14 -10.48 28.05 28.95
N THR A 15 -9.36 28.68 29.27
CA THR A 15 -8.80 29.75 28.43
C THR A 15 -7.29 29.63 28.34
N LEU A 16 -6.84 29.41 27.10
CA LEU A 16 -5.68 30.03 26.48
C LEU A 16 -4.29 29.64 27.02
N SER A 17 -3.80 28.51 26.50
CA SER A 17 -2.42 28.41 26.00
C SER A 17 -2.41 27.58 24.72
N GLY A 18 -3.21 28.02 23.75
CA GLY A 18 -3.17 27.54 22.38
C GLY A 18 -2.00 28.18 21.64
N CYS A 19 -0.78 27.67 21.85
CA CYS A 19 0.27 27.72 20.83
C CYS A 19 0.08 26.45 19.99
N GLY A 20 -0.93 26.45 19.13
CA GLY A 20 -1.08 25.39 18.15
C GLY A 20 -0.01 25.57 17.08
N PRO A 21 0.92 24.62 16.86
CA PRO A 21 1.52 24.53 15.56
C PRO A 21 0.38 24.13 14.62
N SER A 22 -0.04 25.07 13.78
CA SER A 22 -0.84 24.76 12.61
C SER A 22 -0.01 23.84 11.73
N ALA A 23 -0.02 22.55 12.02
CA ALA A 23 0.29 21.55 11.01
C ALA A 23 -0.66 21.86 9.84
N PRO A 24 -0.16 22.04 8.61
CA PRO A 24 -1.05 22.17 7.47
C PRO A 24 -1.98 20.96 7.52
N LYS A 25 -3.29 21.21 7.65
CA LYS A 25 -4.31 20.18 7.42
C LYS A 25 -4.05 19.71 6.00
N ASP A 26 -3.38 18.58 5.86
CA ASP A 26 -3.21 17.90 4.59
C ASP A 26 -4.64 17.53 4.17
N SER A 27 -5.24 18.36 3.31
CA SER A 27 -6.64 18.25 2.87
C SER A 27 -6.86 17.08 1.91
N ARG A 28 -5.88 16.17 1.81
CA ARG A 28 -6.04 14.92 1.07
C ARG A 28 -7.05 14.07 1.81
N GLU A 29 -8.14 13.72 1.13
CA GLU A 29 -9.05 12.69 1.62
C GLU A 29 -8.23 11.45 1.98
N PRO A 30 -8.49 10.81 3.14
CA PRO A 30 -7.82 9.57 3.49
C PRO A 30 -8.02 8.57 2.36
N VAL A 31 -6.93 8.15 1.73
CA VAL A 31 -6.98 7.09 0.71
C VAL A 31 -7.42 5.81 1.40
N GLU A 32 -8.39 5.10 0.83
CA GLU A 32 -8.84 3.82 1.37
C GLU A 32 -7.64 2.85 1.45
N PRO A 33 -7.40 2.17 2.59
CA PRO A 33 -6.24 1.30 2.75
C PRO A 33 -6.09 0.20 1.67
N SER A 34 -7.20 -0.27 1.10
CA SER A 34 -7.23 -1.25 0.01
C SER A 34 -6.73 -0.68 -1.31
N LEU A 35 -7.18 0.53 -1.64
CA LEU A 35 -6.74 1.30 -2.79
C LEU A 35 -5.25 1.65 -2.68
N ASP A 36 -4.81 2.10 -1.50
CA ASP A 36 -3.40 2.43 -1.24
C ASP A 36 -2.47 1.23 -1.51
N TYR A 37 -2.81 0.07 -0.94
CA TYR A 37 -2.00 -1.13 -1.14
C TYR A 37 -2.08 -1.66 -2.59
N ALA A 38 -3.23 -1.58 -3.24
CA ALA A 38 -3.35 -1.96 -4.65
C ALA A 38 -2.48 -1.07 -5.57
N MET A 39 -2.44 0.23 -5.32
CA MET A 39 -1.54 1.15 -6.04
C MET A 39 -0.07 0.84 -5.77
N PHE A 40 0.28 0.50 -4.52
CA PHE A 40 1.62 0.04 -4.16
C PHE A 40 2.02 -1.21 -4.95
N VAL A 41 1.17 -2.25 -4.96
CA VAL A 41 1.43 -3.51 -5.70
C VAL A 41 1.64 -3.24 -7.19
N ARG A 42 0.78 -2.41 -7.80
CA ARG A 42 0.96 -2.00 -9.20
C ARG A 42 2.31 -1.34 -9.42
N SER A 43 2.68 -0.38 -8.56
CA SER A 43 3.96 0.34 -8.67
C SER A 43 5.15 -0.63 -8.62
N GLN A 44 5.16 -1.57 -7.67
CA GLN A 44 6.22 -2.57 -7.54
C GLN A 44 6.37 -3.43 -8.79
N VAL A 45 5.26 -3.87 -9.39
CA VAL A 45 5.30 -4.63 -10.65
C VAL A 45 5.84 -3.76 -11.81
N MET A 46 5.46 -2.49 -11.88
CA MET A 46 5.89 -1.60 -12.96
C MET A 46 7.40 -1.29 -12.95
N VAL A 47 8.05 -1.36 -11.77
CA VAL A 47 9.51 -1.24 -11.64
C VAL A 47 10.24 -2.34 -12.43
N LEU A 48 9.64 -3.52 -12.57
CA LEU A 48 10.24 -4.63 -13.33
C LEU A 48 10.44 -4.33 -14.83
N LYS A 49 9.74 -3.33 -15.38
CA LYS A 49 9.93 -2.91 -16.78
C LYS A 49 11.30 -2.28 -17.03
N ARG A 50 11.86 -1.60 -16.01
CA ARG A 50 13.14 -0.88 -16.07
C ARG A 50 13.83 -0.94 -14.70
N PRO A 51 14.34 -2.12 -14.30
CA PRO A 51 14.90 -2.31 -12.98
C PRO A 51 16.28 -1.67 -12.86
N GLU A 52 16.45 -0.71 -11.95
CA GLU A 52 17.71 0.05 -11.77
C GLU A 52 18.88 -0.83 -11.27
N GLY A 53 18.60 -1.91 -10.54
CA GLY A 53 19.59 -2.89 -10.07
C GLY A 53 19.63 -4.20 -10.87
N GLY A 54 18.95 -4.26 -12.01
CA GLY A 54 18.81 -5.45 -12.83
C GLY A 54 17.61 -6.33 -12.47
N LEU A 55 17.16 -7.12 -13.45
CA LEU A 55 15.87 -7.82 -13.39
C LEU A 55 15.79 -8.84 -12.25
N LYS A 56 16.86 -9.61 -12.01
CA LYS A 56 16.86 -10.66 -10.97
C LYS A 56 16.67 -10.10 -9.57
N LEU A 57 17.36 -9.00 -9.24
CA LEU A 57 17.20 -8.32 -7.96
C LEU A 57 15.79 -7.76 -7.80
N ALA A 58 15.24 -7.15 -8.84
CA ALA A 58 13.90 -6.59 -8.78
C ALA A 58 12.81 -7.66 -8.60
N ILE A 59 13.01 -8.86 -9.13
CA ILE A 59 12.13 -10.03 -8.88
C ILE A 59 12.16 -10.43 -7.40
N ASP A 60 13.35 -10.45 -6.77
CA ASP A 60 13.46 -10.74 -5.34
C ASP A 60 12.72 -9.71 -4.51
N MET A 61 12.98 -8.42 -4.77
CA MET A 61 12.32 -7.31 -4.07
C MET A 61 10.80 -7.34 -4.23
N LEU A 62 10.29 -7.66 -5.44
CA LEU A 62 8.85 -7.79 -5.63
C LEU A 62 8.28 -8.91 -4.77
N ALA A 63 8.90 -10.09 -4.77
CA ALA A 63 8.42 -11.21 -3.99
C ALA A 63 8.42 -10.91 -2.49
N GLU A 64 9.47 -10.26 -1.98
CA GLU A 64 9.59 -9.79 -0.60
C GLU A 64 8.52 -8.74 -0.24
N ASN A 65 8.27 -7.78 -1.12
CA ASN A 65 7.23 -6.75 -0.92
C ASN A 65 5.81 -7.32 -0.91
N LEU A 66 5.61 -8.48 -1.53
CA LEU A 66 4.34 -9.20 -1.52
C LEU A 66 4.26 -10.25 -0.40
N GLU A 67 5.31 -10.44 0.42
CA GLU A 67 5.21 -11.33 1.56
C GLU A 67 4.19 -10.82 2.59
N GLY A 68 3.31 -11.72 3.04
CA GLY A 68 2.28 -11.38 4.01
C GLY A 68 1.20 -10.42 3.50
N TYR A 69 1.09 -10.21 2.18
CA TYR A 69 0.06 -9.36 1.58
C TYR A 69 -1.37 -9.75 1.99
N GLU A 70 -1.61 -11.03 2.28
CA GLU A 70 -2.91 -11.57 2.74
C GLU A 70 -3.39 -10.95 4.06
N LYS A 71 -2.47 -10.38 4.85
CA LYS A 71 -2.80 -9.67 6.10
C LYS A 71 -3.22 -8.22 5.87
N ARG A 72 -3.16 -7.73 4.63
CA ARG A 72 -3.55 -6.36 4.26
C ARG A 72 -5.04 -6.28 3.94
N PRO A 73 -5.69 -5.14 4.18
CA PRO A 73 -7.06 -4.92 3.72
C PRO A 73 -7.04 -4.76 2.20
N LEU A 74 -7.44 -5.79 1.43
CA LEU A 74 -7.34 -5.77 -0.04
C LEU A 74 -8.66 -5.41 -0.75
N GLY A 75 -9.79 -5.46 -0.03
CA GLY A 75 -11.11 -5.12 -0.57
C GLY A 75 -11.44 -5.87 -1.87
N GLU A 76 -12.00 -5.16 -2.83
CA GLU A 76 -12.33 -5.69 -4.16
C GLU A 76 -11.09 -6.07 -5.00
N TYR A 77 -9.91 -5.56 -4.66
CA TYR A 77 -8.67 -5.82 -5.40
C TYR A 77 -8.02 -7.16 -5.04
N LYS A 78 -8.49 -7.83 -3.97
CA LYS A 78 -7.92 -9.09 -3.49
C LYS A 78 -7.68 -10.12 -4.61
N PRO A 79 -8.65 -10.43 -5.50
CA PRO A 79 -8.43 -11.46 -6.53
C PRO A 79 -7.27 -11.12 -7.47
N THR A 80 -7.13 -9.84 -7.84
CA THR A 80 -6.05 -9.39 -8.72
C THR A 80 -4.71 -9.39 -7.99
N VAL A 81 -4.67 -8.99 -6.72
CA VAL A 81 -3.45 -9.04 -5.92
C VAL A 81 -3.02 -10.49 -5.64
N ASP A 82 -3.96 -11.41 -5.41
CA ASP A 82 -3.70 -12.84 -5.28
C ASP A 82 -3.06 -13.42 -6.56
N GLU A 83 -3.61 -13.09 -7.74
CA GLU A 83 -3.05 -13.47 -9.04
C GLU A 83 -1.61 -12.95 -9.24
N ILE A 84 -1.38 -11.68 -8.88
CA ILE A 84 -0.06 -11.05 -8.98
C ILE A 84 0.93 -11.71 -8.01
N ALA A 85 0.52 -11.98 -6.76
CA ALA A 85 1.37 -12.64 -5.78
C ALA A 85 1.76 -14.07 -6.23
N ALA A 86 0.80 -14.84 -6.74
CA ALA A 86 1.06 -16.17 -7.28
C ALA A 86 2.05 -16.12 -8.47
N ALA A 87 1.83 -15.19 -9.41
CA ALA A 87 2.70 -15.03 -10.57
C ALA A 87 4.10 -14.49 -10.21
N ALA A 88 4.21 -13.63 -9.19
CA ALA A 88 5.49 -13.15 -8.65
C ALA A 88 6.29 -14.29 -7.99
N GLN A 89 5.62 -15.18 -7.25
CA GLN A 89 6.26 -16.38 -6.67
C GLN A 89 6.72 -17.36 -7.75
N GLU A 90 5.93 -17.56 -8.81
CA GLU A 90 6.35 -18.36 -9.96
C GLU A 90 7.59 -17.73 -10.64
N LEU A 91 7.58 -16.42 -10.84
CA LEU A 91 8.71 -15.68 -11.42
C LEU A 91 9.99 -15.81 -10.58
N LYS A 92 9.87 -15.75 -9.25
CA LYS A 92 10.98 -15.99 -8.32
C LYS A 92 11.52 -17.43 -8.46
N LYS A 93 10.64 -18.43 -8.49
CA LYS A 93 11.03 -19.83 -8.72
C LYS A 93 11.75 -20.03 -10.05
N MET A 94 11.29 -19.39 -11.13
CA MET A 94 11.97 -19.44 -12.42
C MET A 94 13.37 -18.83 -12.35
N LYS A 95 13.50 -17.66 -11.69
CA LYS A 95 14.80 -17.02 -11.46
C LYS A 95 15.75 -17.94 -10.68
N ASP A 96 15.28 -18.51 -9.58
CA ASP A 96 16.07 -19.38 -8.70
C ASP A 96 16.43 -20.71 -9.38
N GLY A 97 15.58 -21.19 -10.28
CA GLY A 97 15.85 -22.32 -11.18
C GLY A 97 16.81 -22.02 -12.32
N GLY A 98 17.34 -20.79 -12.42
CA GLY A 98 18.32 -20.40 -13.43
C GLY A 98 17.73 -20.00 -14.79
N ALA A 99 16.45 -19.65 -14.86
CA ALA A 99 15.83 -19.18 -16.10
C ALA A 99 16.58 -17.99 -16.70
N GLY A 100 16.65 -17.97 -18.03
CA GLY A 100 17.30 -16.90 -18.78
C GLY A 100 16.52 -15.59 -18.71
N THR A 101 17.22 -14.45 -18.81
CA THR A 101 16.62 -13.11 -18.73
C THR A 101 15.47 -12.91 -19.72
N GLY A 102 15.56 -13.45 -20.93
CA GLY A 102 14.48 -13.33 -21.93
C GLY A 102 13.20 -14.07 -21.54
N GLU A 103 13.31 -15.19 -20.83
CA GLU A 103 12.15 -15.95 -20.33
C GLU A 103 11.51 -15.24 -19.13
N LEU A 104 12.36 -14.75 -18.21
CA LEU A 104 11.92 -13.89 -17.10
C LEU A 104 11.19 -12.65 -17.61
N GLN A 105 11.71 -11.99 -18.65
CA GLN A 105 11.10 -10.79 -19.23
C GLN A 105 9.70 -11.06 -19.79
N LYS A 106 9.49 -12.17 -20.50
CA LYS A 106 8.15 -12.55 -21.00
C LYS A 106 7.14 -12.70 -19.87
N LYS A 107 7.56 -13.29 -18.75
CA LYS A 107 6.72 -13.48 -17.57
C LYS A 107 6.47 -12.14 -16.85
N VAL A 108 7.47 -11.25 -16.81
CA VAL A 108 7.28 -9.86 -16.36
C VAL A 108 6.24 -9.14 -17.19
N ASP A 109 6.28 -9.25 -18.51
CA ASP A 109 5.31 -8.57 -19.39
C ASP A 109 3.88 -9.06 -19.13
N ALA A 110 3.70 -10.34 -18.82
CA ALA A 110 2.41 -10.89 -18.40
C ALA A 110 1.98 -10.34 -17.03
N LEU A 111 2.91 -10.24 -16.08
CA LEU A 111 2.66 -9.69 -14.75
C LEU A 111 2.28 -8.21 -14.81
N VAL A 112 2.92 -7.43 -15.68
CA VAL A 112 2.60 -6.02 -15.94
C VAL A 112 1.15 -5.88 -16.41
N LYS A 113 0.70 -6.73 -17.36
CA LYS A 113 -0.69 -6.71 -17.83
C LYS A 113 -1.70 -7.05 -16.72
N LEU A 114 -1.33 -7.91 -15.76
CA LEU A 114 -2.16 -8.16 -14.59
C LEU A 114 -2.21 -6.93 -13.68
N ALA A 115 -1.06 -6.29 -13.43
CA ALA A 115 -0.97 -5.09 -12.61
C ALA A 115 -1.67 -3.86 -13.21
N GLU A 116 -1.84 -3.80 -14.54
CA GLU A 116 -2.62 -2.75 -15.21
C GLU A 116 -4.12 -2.78 -14.83
N LYS A 117 -4.63 -3.91 -14.32
CA LYS A 117 -6.00 -4.01 -13.77
C LYS A 117 -6.14 -3.31 -12.41
N LEU A 118 -5.04 -3.07 -11.71
CA LEU A 118 -5.03 -2.36 -10.43
C LEU A 118 -5.07 -0.83 -10.65
N PRO A 119 -5.62 -0.06 -9.69
CA PRO A 119 -5.68 1.40 -9.78
C PRO A 119 -4.30 2.04 -9.95
N SER A 120 -4.24 3.12 -10.73
CA SER A 120 -3.02 3.92 -10.92
C SER A 120 -2.85 4.89 -9.76
N PRO A 121 -1.62 5.13 -9.27
CA PRO A 121 -1.39 6.30 -8.43
C PRO A 121 -1.88 7.56 -9.15
N PRO A 122 -2.53 8.50 -8.42
CA PRO A 122 -2.90 9.78 -8.98
C PRO A 122 -1.64 10.49 -9.50
N PRO A 123 -1.73 11.29 -10.57
CA PRO A 123 -0.59 12.03 -11.07
C PRO A 123 -0.03 12.89 -9.93
N ALA A 124 1.29 12.80 -9.71
CA ALA A 124 1.96 13.65 -8.75
C ALA A 124 1.67 15.11 -9.10
N GLN A 125 0.88 15.79 -8.27
CA GLN A 125 0.64 17.22 -8.42
C GLN A 125 1.98 17.93 -8.19
N LYS A 126 2.47 18.61 -9.22
CA LYS A 126 3.71 19.38 -9.19
C LYS A 126 3.54 20.66 -8.38
#